data_AF-A0A103YFN8-F1
#
_entry.id   AF-A0A103YFN8-F1
#
_cell.length_a   1.000
_cell.length_b   1.000
_cell.length_c   1.000
_cell.angle_alpha   90.00
_cell.angle_beta   90.00
_cell.angle_gamma   90.00
#
_symmetry.space_group_name_H-M   'P 1'
#
loop_
_entity.id
_entity.type
_entity.pdbx_description
1 polymer ?
#
loop_
_entity_poly.entity_id
_entity_poly.type
_entity_poly.pdbx_seq_one_letter_code
_entity_poly.pdbx_strand_id
1 'polypeptide(L)'
;MVLAYNMTPCYHQVGAPARVGLVAPVDVVVPPGNTSLVPSQTSFFQVLHIPTKTNKGTVEIITPVELIKKGDKVVSSEAALLAKLGIRLFSYGLVVLTVYDNGSVFSLEVLDLTEDDLIEKFALGVSMVTSLALAIHYLTIAAAPHMLINAYKNALAIVVETDYSFPLPDKVKEYLEDPSKFVVAALVAASSGGGPPAAAASAPAEEKKEEPAKESDNDMGFSLFD
;
A
#
# COMPACT_ATOMS: atom_id res chain seq x y z
N MET A 1 15.68 23.16 8.95
CA MET A 1 16.25 22.05 9.75
C MET A 1 15.15 21.01 9.96
N VAL A 2 14.89 20.19 8.93
CA VAL A 2 13.82 19.17 8.92
C VAL A 2 14.42 17.91 8.30
N LEU A 3 15.18 17.18 9.12
CA LEU A 3 15.80 15.89 8.79
C LEU A 3 15.65 15.00 10.02
N ALA A 4 14.41 14.60 10.29
CA ALA A 4 14.02 13.86 11.46
C ALA A 4 13.13 12.68 11.03
N TYR A 5 13.42 11.50 11.58
CA TYR A 5 12.55 10.31 11.58
C TYR A 5 12.03 9.79 10.24
N ASN A 6 12.97 9.51 9.32
CA ASN A 6 12.83 8.38 8.40
C ASN A 6 14.17 7.62 8.29
N MET A 7 14.81 7.43 9.44
CA MET A 7 16.15 6.84 9.57
C MET A 7 16.06 5.45 10.22
N THR A 8 15.47 4.49 9.52
CA THR A 8 15.65 3.08 9.87
C THR A 8 17.15 2.73 9.78
N PRO A 9 17.75 2.06 10.79
CA PRO A 9 19.19 1.78 10.80
C PRO A 9 19.63 0.84 9.66
N CYS A 10 18.68 0.19 8.99
CA CYS A 10 18.86 -0.69 7.85
C CYS A 10 19.39 0.00 6.56
N TYR A 11 19.45 1.33 6.48
CA TYR A 11 19.80 2.03 5.23
C TYR A 11 21.24 1.76 4.72
N HIS A 12 22.16 1.34 5.60
CA HIS A 12 23.56 1.01 5.24
C HIS A 12 23.82 -0.51 5.30
N GLN A 13 23.02 -1.27 4.55
CA GLN A 13 23.19 -2.71 4.36
C GLN A 13 24.14 -3.02 3.19
N VAL A 14 25.22 -3.76 3.45
CA VAL A 14 26.21 -4.15 2.43
C VAL A 14 25.88 -5.54 1.86
N GLY A 15 25.53 -5.59 0.58
CA GLY A 15 25.30 -6.84 -0.14
C GLY A 15 26.60 -7.65 -0.31
N ALA A 16 26.63 -8.85 0.25
CA ALA A 16 27.76 -9.77 0.25
C ALA A 16 27.38 -11.16 -0.31
N PRO A 17 28.36 -11.94 -0.81
CA PRO A 17 28.10 -13.32 -1.23
C PRO A 17 27.76 -14.22 -0.03
N ALA A 18 26.99 -15.28 -0.29
CA ALA A 18 26.71 -16.32 0.69
C ALA A 18 28.02 -17.02 1.11
N ARG A 19 28.17 -17.29 2.42
CA ARG A 19 29.33 -18.01 2.98
C ARG A 19 28.94 -19.44 3.31
N VAL A 20 29.80 -20.39 2.94
CA VAL A 20 29.59 -21.83 3.14
C VAL A 20 29.37 -22.14 4.62
N GLY A 21 28.37 -22.96 4.93
CA GLY A 21 28.08 -23.44 6.29
C GLY A 21 27.35 -22.46 7.20
N LEU A 22 27.08 -21.22 6.78
CA LEU A 22 26.13 -20.35 7.46
C LEU A 22 24.69 -20.78 7.16
N VAL A 23 23.79 -20.42 8.08
CA VAL A 23 22.33 -20.53 7.90
C VAL A 23 21.84 -19.37 7.02
N ALA A 24 20.95 -19.66 6.07
CA ALA A 24 20.35 -18.65 5.20
C ALA A 24 19.29 -17.81 5.96
N PRO A 25 19.41 -16.46 6.02
CA PRO A 25 18.42 -15.58 6.65
C PRO A 25 17.25 -15.21 5.73
N VAL A 26 17.40 -15.41 4.42
CA VAL A 26 16.42 -15.12 3.37
C VAL A 26 16.44 -16.25 2.35
N ASP A 27 15.28 -16.59 1.79
CA ASP A 27 15.15 -17.63 0.76
C ASP A 27 15.86 -17.22 -0.53
N VAL A 28 16.57 -18.16 -1.15
CA VAL A 28 17.42 -17.89 -2.33
C VAL A 28 16.77 -18.45 -3.58
N VAL A 29 16.24 -17.55 -4.41
CA VAL A 29 15.69 -17.87 -5.74
C VAL A 29 16.67 -17.39 -6.81
N VAL A 30 16.99 -18.25 -7.78
CA VAL A 30 17.77 -17.85 -8.97
C VAL A 30 16.81 -17.49 -10.11
N PRO A 31 16.90 -16.29 -10.71
CA PRO A 31 16.04 -15.89 -11.82
C PRO A 31 16.41 -16.62 -13.13
N PRO A 32 15.45 -16.80 -14.06
CA PRO A 32 15.74 -17.31 -15.40
C PRO A 32 16.56 -16.30 -16.20
N GLY A 33 17.42 -16.79 -17.11
CA GLY A 33 18.25 -15.94 -17.97
C GLY A 33 19.65 -16.48 -18.25
N ASN A 34 20.43 -15.69 -19.00
CA ASN A 34 21.76 -16.06 -19.48
C ASN A 34 22.83 -15.84 -18.40
N THR A 35 23.56 -16.91 -18.06
CA THR A 35 24.54 -16.89 -16.95
C THR A 35 25.94 -16.40 -17.36
N SER A 36 26.18 -16.21 -18.65
CA SER A 36 27.51 -15.93 -19.24
C SER A 36 28.60 -16.99 -18.95
N LEU A 37 28.24 -18.16 -18.39
CA LEU A 37 29.18 -19.24 -18.11
C LEU A 37 29.40 -20.15 -19.33
N VAL A 38 30.62 -20.67 -19.41
CA VAL A 38 31.08 -21.60 -20.46
C VAL A 38 30.42 -22.98 -20.25
N PRO A 39 29.94 -23.68 -21.29
CA PRO A 39 29.20 -24.95 -21.17
C PRO A 39 29.96 -26.08 -20.46
N SER A 40 31.30 -26.00 -20.37
CA SER A 40 32.12 -26.90 -19.55
C SER A 40 31.78 -26.88 -18.05
N GLN A 41 31.13 -25.82 -17.55
CA GLN A 41 30.72 -25.67 -16.15
C GLN A 41 29.23 -25.99 -15.90
N THR A 42 28.54 -26.63 -16.85
CA THR A 42 27.12 -27.05 -16.71
C THR A 42 26.88 -28.06 -15.60
N SER A 43 27.89 -28.84 -15.20
CA SER A 43 27.79 -29.86 -14.15
C SER A 43 27.33 -29.30 -12.80
N PHE A 44 27.69 -28.06 -12.44
CA PHE A 44 27.24 -27.42 -11.19
C PHE A 44 25.72 -27.19 -11.16
N PHE A 45 25.10 -26.87 -12.29
CA PHE A 45 23.65 -26.69 -12.40
C PHE A 45 22.92 -28.04 -12.34
N GLN A 46 23.49 -29.08 -12.95
CA GLN A 46 22.93 -30.44 -12.92
C GLN A 46 22.93 -31.05 -11.51
N VAL A 47 24.02 -30.86 -10.74
CA VAL A 47 24.13 -31.32 -9.34
C VAL A 47 23.13 -30.63 -8.42
N LEU A 48 22.75 -29.38 -8.73
CA LEU A 48 21.77 -28.59 -7.97
C LEU A 48 20.36 -28.65 -8.58
N HIS A 49 20.09 -29.60 -9.49
CA HIS A 49 18.80 -29.82 -10.15
C HIS A 49 18.21 -28.59 -10.89
N ILE A 50 19.06 -27.63 -11.29
CA ILE A 50 18.64 -26.42 -12.01
C ILE A 50 18.49 -26.76 -13.51
N PRO A 51 17.30 -26.60 -14.13
CA PRO A 51 17.11 -26.90 -15.55
C PRO A 51 17.70 -25.80 -16.43
N THR A 52 18.88 -26.07 -16.99
CA THR A 52 19.60 -25.17 -17.90
C THR A 52 19.67 -25.70 -19.33
N LYS A 53 19.67 -24.81 -20.32
CA LYS A 53 19.88 -25.11 -21.74
C LYS A 53 21.10 -24.36 -22.27
N THR A 54 21.94 -25.03 -23.06
CA THR A 54 23.06 -24.37 -23.75
C THR A 54 22.54 -23.69 -25.02
N ASN A 55 22.54 -22.37 -25.06
CA ASN A 55 22.15 -21.58 -26.22
C ASN A 55 23.33 -20.71 -26.69
N LYS A 56 23.67 -20.75 -27.99
CA LYS A 56 24.73 -19.96 -28.64
C LYS A 56 26.13 -20.00 -27.98
N GLY A 57 26.44 -21.06 -27.21
CA GLY A 57 27.73 -21.24 -26.54
C GLY A 57 27.78 -20.76 -25.08
N THR A 58 26.66 -20.30 -24.52
CA THR A 58 26.49 -19.95 -23.09
C THR A 58 25.39 -20.78 -22.44
N VAL A 59 25.39 -20.86 -21.11
CA VAL A 59 24.36 -21.57 -20.32
C VAL A 59 23.23 -20.62 -19.93
N GLU A 60 21.98 -20.98 -20.25
CA GLU A 60 20.76 -20.23 -19.94
C GLU A 60 19.86 -21.02 -18.99
N ILE A 61 19.32 -20.36 -17.96
CA ILE A 61 18.41 -20.96 -16.96
C ILE A 61 16.97 -20.83 -17.48
N ILE A 62 16.26 -21.96 -17.59
CA ILE A 62 14.94 -22.03 -18.24
C ILE A 62 13.82 -21.56 -17.31
N THR A 63 13.87 -21.99 -16.04
CA THR A 63 12.85 -21.67 -15.02
C THR A 63 13.51 -21.15 -13.75
N PRO A 64 12.87 -20.23 -13.00
CA PRO A 64 13.32 -19.92 -11.65
C PRO A 64 13.26 -21.17 -10.77
N VAL A 65 14.24 -21.32 -9.86
CA VAL A 65 14.29 -22.40 -8.87
C VAL A 65 14.74 -21.81 -7.53
N GLU A 66 14.05 -22.22 -6.46
CA GLU A 66 14.47 -21.96 -5.07
C GLU A 66 15.62 -22.94 -4.73
N LEU A 67 16.80 -22.42 -4.38
CA LEU A 67 17.95 -23.25 -4.02
C LEU A 67 18.05 -23.52 -2.52
N ILE A 68 17.72 -22.52 -1.69
CA ILE A 68 17.93 -22.55 -0.24
C ILE A 68 16.76 -21.85 0.44
N LYS A 69 16.20 -22.45 1.50
CA LYS A 69 15.12 -21.84 2.29
C LYS A 69 15.69 -21.22 3.57
N LYS A 70 14.94 -20.29 4.16
CA LYS A 70 15.24 -19.74 5.51
C LYS A 70 15.47 -20.88 6.50
N GLY A 71 16.63 -20.88 7.16
CA GLY A 71 17.02 -21.91 8.13
C GLY A 71 17.96 -23.00 7.59
N ASP A 72 18.05 -23.20 6.26
CA ASP A 72 18.96 -24.19 5.69
C ASP A 72 20.43 -23.71 5.69
N LYS A 73 21.36 -24.67 5.71
CA LYS A 73 22.80 -24.41 5.70
C LYS A 73 23.34 -24.35 4.27
N VAL A 74 23.94 -23.23 3.89
CA VAL A 74 24.47 -23.00 2.54
C VAL A 74 25.58 -23.99 2.20
N VAL A 75 25.38 -24.78 1.14
CA VAL A 75 26.36 -25.76 0.64
C VAL A 75 27.44 -25.07 -0.20
N SER A 76 28.64 -25.65 -0.23
CA SER A 76 29.79 -25.09 -0.95
C SER A 76 29.51 -24.84 -2.45
N SER A 77 28.79 -25.77 -3.09
CA SER A 77 28.39 -25.68 -4.51
C SER A 77 27.45 -24.51 -4.78
N GLU A 78 26.49 -24.25 -3.89
CA GLU A 78 25.50 -23.17 -4.02
C GLU A 78 26.17 -21.80 -3.85
N ALA A 79 26.97 -21.64 -2.77
CA ALA A 79 27.73 -20.42 -2.52
C ALA A 79 28.66 -20.07 -3.69
N ALA A 80 29.35 -21.09 -4.25
CA ALA A 80 30.18 -20.91 -5.43
C ALA A 80 29.38 -20.49 -6.66
N LEU A 81 28.23 -21.11 -6.93
CA LEU A 81 27.36 -20.77 -8.05
C LEU A 81 26.81 -19.35 -7.93
N LEU A 82 26.27 -18.97 -6.77
CA LEU A 82 25.74 -17.63 -6.51
C LEU A 82 26.81 -16.55 -6.66
N ALA A 83 28.03 -16.81 -6.17
CA ALA A 83 29.18 -15.92 -6.36
C ALA A 83 29.63 -15.81 -7.83
N LYS A 84 29.44 -16.85 -8.66
CA LYS A 84 29.72 -16.81 -10.11
C LYS A 84 28.63 -16.09 -10.91
N LEU A 85 27.36 -16.19 -10.50
CA LEU A 85 26.26 -15.38 -11.04
C LEU A 85 26.29 -13.91 -10.55
N GLY A 86 27.15 -13.58 -9.60
CA GLY A 86 27.29 -12.23 -9.03
C GLY A 86 26.15 -11.83 -8.08
N ILE A 87 25.21 -12.73 -7.78
CA ILE A 87 24.01 -12.43 -6.99
C ILE A 87 24.37 -12.40 -5.50
N ARG A 88 24.13 -11.25 -4.84
CA ARG A 88 24.48 -11.02 -3.43
C ARG A 88 23.22 -10.87 -2.57
N LEU A 89 22.55 -11.98 -2.31
CA LEU A 89 21.28 -11.98 -1.58
C LEU A 89 21.41 -11.68 -0.07
N PHE A 90 22.60 -11.82 0.51
CA PHE A 90 22.81 -11.59 1.95
C PHE A 90 23.35 -10.18 2.16
N SER A 91 22.47 -9.26 2.55
CA SER A 91 22.87 -8.02 3.18
C SER A 91 23.41 -8.26 4.59
N TYR A 92 24.52 -7.59 4.92
CA TYR A 92 25.02 -7.48 6.28
C TYR A 92 24.96 -6.02 6.71
N GLY A 93 24.45 -5.76 7.90
CA GLY A 93 24.38 -4.46 8.55
C GLY A 93 24.39 -4.63 10.07
N LEU A 94 24.40 -3.51 10.82
CA LEU A 94 24.17 -3.58 12.27
C LEU A 94 22.69 -3.81 12.55
N VAL A 95 22.37 -4.88 13.26
CA VAL A 95 21.07 -5.05 13.92
C VAL A 95 21.18 -4.40 15.30
N VAL A 96 20.38 -3.37 15.56
CA VAL A 96 20.31 -2.69 16.85
C VAL A 96 19.43 -3.53 17.79
N LEU A 97 19.99 -4.09 18.86
CA LEU A 97 19.25 -4.99 19.75
C LEU A 97 18.30 -4.23 20.69
N THR A 98 18.78 -3.14 21.27
CA THR A 98 18.02 -2.23 22.14
C THR A 98 18.52 -0.80 21.93
N VAL A 99 17.62 0.17 22.09
CA VAL A 99 17.95 1.60 22.14
C VAL A 99 17.68 2.10 23.55
N TYR A 100 18.62 2.84 24.14
CA TYR A 100 18.38 3.58 25.39
C TYR A 100 18.23 5.06 25.05
N ASP A 101 17.09 5.65 25.43
CA ASP A 101 16.85 7.08 25.29
C ASP A 101 16.05 7.62 26.49
N ASN A 102 16.43 8.79 26.98
CA ASN A 102 15.75 9.54 28.06
C ASN A 102 15.32 8.71 29.30
N GLY A 103 16.09 7.68 29.67
CA GLY A 103 15.81 6.81 30.83
C GLY A 103 15.04 5.53 30.50
N SER A 104 14.52 5.41 29.29
CA SER A 104 13.76 4.25 28.80
C SER A 104 14.65 3.32 27.95
N VAL A 105 14.36 2.02 27.99
CA VAL A 105 14.96 1.01 27.09
C VAL A 105 13.89 0.55 26.11
N PHE A 106 14.13 0.76 24.82
CA PHE A 106 13.26 0.36 23.73
C PHE A 106 13.79 -0.89 23.03
N SER A 107 12.91 -1.86 22.79
CA SER A 107 13.14 -3.00 21.89
C SER A 107 12.77 -2.63 20.45
N LEU A 108 13.32 -3.39 19.47
CA LEU A 108 13.01 -3.20 18.04
C LEU A 108 11.50 -3.15 17.74
N GLU A 109 10.72 -4.03 18.37
CA GLU A 109 9.27 -4.15 18.19
C GLU A 109 8.49 -2.85 18.48
N VAL A 110 9.04 -1.95 19.31
CA VAL A 110 8.43 -0.64 19.60
C VAL A 110 8.83 0.43 18.58
N LEU A 111 9.95 0.23 17.87
CA LEU A 111 10.48 1.14 16.86
C LEU A 111 9.91 0.86 15.45
N ASP A 112 9.52 -0.40 15.17
CA ASP A 112 8.91 -0.83 13.90
C ASP A 112 7.39 -0.54 13.82
N LEU A 113 6.84 0.23 14.77
CA LEU A 113 5.42 0.58 14.87
C LEU A 113 5.05 1.71 13.89
N THR A 114 4.17 1.45 12.91
CA THR A 114 3.74 2.42 11.89
C THR A 114 2.64 3.36 12.37
N GLU A 115 2.47 4.51 11.71
CA GLU A 115 1.41 5.49 12.03
C GLU A 115 0.00 4.91 11.79
N ASP A 116 -0.19 4.09 10.75
CA ASP A 116 -1.45 3.38 10.47
C ASP A 116 -1.87 2.51 11.66
N ASP A 117 -0.90 1.80 12.25
CA ASP A 117 -1.06 0.94 13.42
C ASP A 117 -1.50 1.72 14.68
N LEU A 118 -1.20 3.03 14.77
CA LEU A 118 -1.74 3.90 15.82
C LEU A 118 -3.15 4.38 15.48
N ILE A 119 -3.41 4.72 14.21
CA ILE A 119 -4.71 5.22 13.73
C ILE A 119 -5.80 4.16 13.92
N GLU A 120 -5.53 2.89 13.58
CA GLU A 120 -6.49 1.80 13.82
C GLU A 120 -6.81 1.62 15.31
N LYS A 121 -5.78 1.57 16.16
CA LYS A 121 -5.94 1.39 17.61
C LYS A 121 -6.69 2.57 18.25
N PHE A 122 -6.44 3.80 17.76
CA PHE A 122 -7.17 4.99 18.19
C PHE A 122 -8.64 4.96 17.74
N ALA A 123 -8.92 4.62 16.48
CA ALA A 123 -10.28 4.52 15.95
C ALA A 123 -11.10 3.44 16.69
N LEU A 124 -10.49 2.29 17.00
CA LEU A 124 -11.08 1.26 17.84
C LEU A 124 -11.41 1.81 19.24
N GLY A 125 -10.47 2.50 19.89
CA GLY A 125 -10.70 3.15 21.19
C GLY A 125 -11.87 4.14 21.18
N VAL A 126 -11.96 5.00 20.16
CA VAL A 126 -13.10 5.93 19.99
C VAL A 126 -14.42 5.17 19.82
N SER A 127 -14.45 4.08 19.05
CA SER A 127 -15.68 3.29 18.84
C SER A 127 -16.15 2.55 20.10
N MET A 128 -15.23 2.14 20.98
CA MET A 128 -15.56 1.59 22.30
C MET A 128 -16.16 2.65 23.23
N VAL A 129 -15.60 3.87 23.23
CA VAL A 129 -16.12 4.98 24.05
C VAL A 129 -17.50 5.45 23.56
N THR A 130 -17.75 5.54 22.25
CA THR A 130 -19.06 5.95 21.73
C THR A 130 -20.15 4.90 21.94
N SER A 131 -19.83 3.61 21.79
CA SER A 131 -20.79 2.53 22.06
C SER A 131 -21.16 2.44 23.55
N LEU A 132 -20.20 2.61 24.47
CA LEU A 132 -20.48 2.71 25.91
C LEU A 132 -21.34 3.93 26.26
N ALA A 133 -21.03 5.11 25.72
CA ALA A 133 -21.83 6.32 25.94
C ALA A 133 -23.27 6.18 25.43
N LEU A 134 -23.47 5.52 24.28
CA LEU A 134 -24.79 5.26 23.71
C LEU A 134 -25.61 4.26 24.54
N ALA A 135 -24.97 3.24 25.11
CA ALA A 135 -25.62 2.26 26.00
C ALA A 135 -26.05 2.86 27.36
N ILE A 136 -25.32 3.87 27.85
CA ILE A 136 -25.63 4.61 29.09
C ILE A 136 -26.62 5.77 28.80
N HIS A 137 -26.98 6.01 27.53
CA HIS A 137 -27.78 7.16 27.06
C HIS A 137 -27.17 8.52 27.45
N TYR A 138 -25.84 8.60 27.58
CA TYR A 138 -25.15 9.81 27.98
C TYR A 138 -24.71 10.64 26.76
N LEU A 139 -25.14 11.91 26.71
CA LEU A 139 -24.94 12.80 25.58
C LEU A 139 -23.51 13.36 25.52
N THR A 140 -22.59 12.59 24.94
CA THR A 140 -21.29 13.11 24.48
C THR A 140 -21.41 13.67 23.05
N ILE A 141 -20.50 14.58 22.68
CA ILE A 141 -20.46 15.17 21.32
C ILE A 141 -20.41 14.08 20.23
N ALA A 142 -19.66 12.99 20.47
CA ALA A 142 -19.55 11.87 19.54
C ALA A 142 -20.76 10.91 19.58
N ALA A 143 -21.44 10.73 20.72
CA ALA A 143 -22.62 9.87 20.82
C ALA A 143 -23.91 10.54 20.30
N ALA A 144 -24.00 11.87 20.35
CA ALA A 144 -25.16 12.66 19.92
C ALA A 144 -25.71 12.29 18.52
N PRO A 145 -24.91 12.27 17.43
CA PRO A 145 -25.42 11.89 16.11
C PRO A 145 -25.86 10.42 16.05
N HIS A 146 -25.13 9.51 16.71
CA HIS A 146 -25.47 8.08 16.69
C HIS A 146 -26.80 7.77 17.41
N MET A 147 -27.12 8.48 18.49
CA MET A 147 -28.41 8.32 19.18
C MET A 147 -29.59 8.79 18.31
N LEU A 148 -29.47 9.93 17.63
CA LEU A 148 -30.50 10.43 16.69
C LEU A 148 -30.69 9.49 15.50
N ILE A 149 -29.59 9.00 14.91
CA ILE A 149 -29.63 8.05 13.79
C ILE A 149 -30.27 6.72 14.19
N ASN A 150 -30.00 6.22 15.39
CA ASN A 150 -30.60 4.96 15.86
C ASN A 150 -32.10 5.13 16.21
N ALA A 151 -32.51 6.26 16.76
CA ALA A 151 -33.94 6.57 16.93
C ALA A 151 -34.68 6.64 15.58
N TYR A 152 -34.05 7.26 14.57
CA TYR A 152 -34.60 7.29 13.20
C TYR A 152 -34.68 5.89 12.57
N LYS A 153 -33.65 5.04 12.71
CA LYS A 153 -33.68 3.64 12.24
C LYS A 153 -34.82 2.83 12.87
N ASN A 154 -35.07 2.99 14.17
CA ASN A 154 -36.16 2.28 14.84
C ASN A 154 -37.54 2.73 14.31
N ALA A 155 -37.71 4.03 14.04
CA ALA A 155 -38.92 4.54 13.39
C ALA A 155 -39.06 4.04 11.94
N LEU A 156 -37.98 4.01 11.17
CA LEU A 156 -37.96 3.46 9.81
C LEU A 156 -38.36 1.99 9.77
N ALA A 157 -37.85 1.16 10.68
CA ALA A 157 -38.18 -0.27 10.74
C ALA A 157 -39.70 -0.49 10.86
N ILE A 158 -40.35 0.22 11.79
CA ILE A 158 -41.81 0.16 11.98
C ILE A 158 -42.55 0.61 10.70
N VAL A 159 -42.08 1.65 10.01
CA VAL A 159 -42.71 2.17 8.78
C VAL A 159 -42.48 1.27 7.56
N VAL A 160 -41.42 0.45 7.56
CA VAL A 160 -41.20 -0.61 6.56
C VAL A 160 -42.12 -1.80 6.85
N GLU A 161 -42.29 -2.24 8.09
CA GLU A 161 -43.18 -3.36 8.46
C GLU A 161 -44.67 -3.05 8.33
N THR A 162 -45.08 -1.77 8.32
CA THR A 162 -46.49 -1.33 8.30
C THR A 162 -46.93 -0.68 7.00
N ASP A 163 -46.10 -0.69 5.95
CA ASP A 163 -46.34 -0.11 4.61
C ASP A 163 -46.79 1.37 4.59
N TYR A 164 -46.69 2.09 5.71
CA TYR A 164 -47.11 3.48 5.80
C TYR A 164 -46.23 4.40 4.94
N SER A 165 -46.83 5.42 4.31
CA SER A 165 -46.12 6.42 3.50
C SER A 165 -45.87 7.69 4.30
N PHE A 166 -44.66 8.23 4.19
CA PHE A 166 -44.27 9.54 4.69
C PHE A 166 -43.06 10.07 3.90
N PRO A 167 -42.95 11.38 3.58
CA PRO A 167 -41.95 11.92 2.63
C PRO A 167 -40.46 11.81 3.02
N LEU A 168 -40.13 11.17 4.15
CA LEU A 168 -38.78 10.82 4.58
C LEU A 168 -38.47 9.31 4.39
N PRO A 169 -39.25 8.36 4.94
CA PRO A 169 -39.09 6.93 4.67
C PRO A 169 -39.37 6.53 3.22
N ASP A 170 -40.24 7.23 2.48
CA ASP A 170 -40.61 6.80 1.11
C ASP A 170 -39.37 6.77 0.18
N LYS A 171 -38.45 7.73 0.34
CA LYS A 171 -37.14 7.72 -0.32
C LYS A 171 -36.28 6.52 0.10
N VAL A 172 -36.36 6.13 1.38
CA VAL A 172 -35.64 4.95 1.90
C VAL A 172 -36.25 3.65 1.37
N LYS A 173 -37.56 3.59 1.12
CA LYS A 173 -38.22 2.48 0.42
C LYS A 173 -37.72 2.39 -1.03
N GLU A 174 -37.67 3.51 -1.76
CA GLU A 174 -37.04 3.58 -3.09
C GLU A 174 -35.56 3.12 -3.09
N TYR A 175 -34.77 3.48 -2.06
CA TYR A 175 -33.39 3.01 -1.91
C TYR A 175 -33.25 1.51 -1.57
N LEU A 176 -34.29 0.87 -1.01
CA LEU A 176 -34.28 -0.55 -0.63
C LEU A 176 -34.84 -1.46 -1.74
N GLU A 177 -35.81 -0.97 -2.53
CA GLU A 177 -36.38 -1.71 -3.66
C GLU A 177 -35.47 -1.73 -4.89
N ASP A 178 -34.63 -0.70 -5.07
CA ASP A 178 -33.85 -0.48 -6.30
C ASP A 178 -32.30 -0.41 -6.08
N PRO A 179 -31.67 -1.42 -5.45
CA PRO A 179 -30.22 -1.40 -5.14
C PRO A 179 -29.34 -1.27 -6.39
N SER A 180 -29.83 -1.71 -7.55
CA SER A 180 -29.11 -1.70 -8.82
C SER A 180 -28.79 -0.28 -9.34
N LYS A 181 -29.64 0.72 -9.04
CA LYS A 181 -29.50 2.08 -9.61
C LYS A 181 -28.30 2.84 -9.06
N PHE A 182 -27.85 2.52 -7.84
CA PHE A 182 -26.74 3.24 -7.19
C PHE A 182 -25.38 2.54 -7.32
N VAL A 183 -25.33 1.24 -7.66
CA VAL A 183 -24.08 0.57 -8.06
C VAL A 183 -23.49 1.22 -9.32
N VAL A 184 -24.34 1.58 -10.28
CA VAL A 184 -23.91 2.32 -11.49
C VAL A 184 -23.41 3.72 -11.13
N ALA A 185 -24.09 4.44 -10.24
CA ALA A 185 -23.66 5.76 -9.79
C ALA A 185 -22.29 5.73 -9.07
N ALA A 186 -22.03 4.71 -8.24
CA ALA A 186 -20.74 4.50 -7.59
C ALA A 186 -19.61 4.19 -8.59
N LEU A 187 -19.88 3.37 -9.62
CA LEU A 187 -18.94 3.11 -10.71
C LEU A 187 -18.62 4.34 -11.55
N VAL A 188 -19.61 5.18 -11.85
CA VAL A 188 -19.41 6.44 -12.59
C VAL A 188 -18.61 7.47 -11.77
N ALA A 189 -18.75 7.49 -10.44
CA ALA A 189 -17.91 8.31 -9.58
C ALA A 189 -16.42 7.87 -9.61
N ALA A 190 -16.15 6.57 -9.79
CA ALA A 190 -14.81 6.00 -9.83
C ALA A 190 -14.07 6.18 -11.18
N SER A 191 -14.77 6.54 -12.28
CA SER A 191 -14.18 6.61 -13.63
C SER A 191 -13.72 8.00 -14.07
N SER A 192 -13.59 8.96 -13.16
CA SER A 192 -13.16 10.34 -13.46
C SER A 192 -11.62 10.55 -13.44
N GLY A 193 -10.85 9.48 -13.18
CA GLY A 193 -9.40 9.51 -12.98
C GLY A 193 -8.50 9.38 -14.22
N GLY A 194 -8.66 10.24 -15.23
CA GLY A 194 -7.61 10.64 -16.19
C GLY A 194 -7.14 9.66 -17.30
N GLY A 195 -7.11 10.14 -18.54
CA GLY A 195 -6.34 9.55 -19.66
C GLY A 195 -7.11 9.36 -20.98
N PRO A 196 -6.68 9.94 -22.13
CA PRO A 196 -7.37 9.85 -23.42
C PRO A 196 -6.76 8.76 -24.34
N PRO A 197 -7.41 8.37 -25.47
CA PRO A 197 -7.07 9.06 -26.74
C PRO A 197 -8.17 9.13 -27.85
N ALA A 198 -7.93 10.06 -28.80
CA ALA A 198 -8.21 10.00 -30.25
C ALA A 198 -9.65 10.09 -30.86
N ALA A 199 -9.80 11.11 -31.73
CA ALA A 199 -10.54 11.15 -33.01
C ALA A 199 -12.10 11.02 -33.01
N ALA A 200 -12.88 11.79 -33.79
CA ALA A 200 -12.60 12.89 -34.73
C ALA A 200 -13.89 13.67 -35.10
N ALA A 201 -13.74 14.90 -35.65
CA ALA A 201 -14.76 15.74 -36.33
C ALA A 201 -15.96 16.23 -35.47
N SER A 202 -16.56 17.42 -35.68
CA SER A 202 -16.28 18.55 -36.60
C SER A 202 -16.85 19.87 -36.06
N ALA A 203 -16.18 20.99 -36.35
CA ALA A 203 -16.71 22.37 -36.28
C ALA A 203 -17.72 22.63 -37.44
N PRO A 204 -18.48 23.76 -37.54
CA PRO A 204 -18.37 25.07 -36.86
C PRO A 204 -19.69 25.46 -36.10
N ALA A 205 -20.05 26.71 -35.71
CA ALA A 205 -19.55 28.05 -36.06
C ALA A 205 -19.87 29.16 -35.01
N GLU A 206 -19.13 30.26 -35.09
CA GLU A 206 -19.53 31.69 -35.21
C GLU A 206 -20.80 32.24 -34.48
N GLU A 207 -20.83 33.49 -33.95
CA GLU A 207 -19.82 34.56 -33.95
C GLU A 207 -20.00 35.59 -32.80
N LYS A 208 -18.89 35.99 -32.16
CA LYS A 208 -18.51 37.33 -31.61
C LYS A 208 -17.36 37.13 -30.60
N LYS A 209 -16.12 37.59 -30.81
CA LYS A 209 -15.61 38.97 -31.00
C LYS A 209 -15.96 39.89 -29.82
N GLU A 210 -15.02 40.52 -29.12
CA GLU A 210 -13.57 40.69 -29.37
C GLU A 210 -12.71 40.69 -28.09
N GLU A 211 -11.42 40.39 -28.27
CA GLU A 211 -10.29 40.41 -27.32
C GLU A 211 -9.20 41.34 -27.91
N PRO A 212 -8.07 41.67 -27.23
CA PRO A 212 -7.74 41.65 -25.79
C PRO A 212 -7.43 43.13 -25.35
N ALA A 213 -6.38 43.60 -24.66
CA ALA A 213 -5.24 43.02 -23.93
C ALA A 213 -4.58 44.06 -22.98
N LYS A 214 -4.19 43.64 -21.76
CA LYS A 214 -3.15 44.26 -20.88
C LYS A 214 -3.45 45.70 -20.37
N GLU A 215 -2.80 46.24 -19.32
CA GLU A 215 -1.54 45.88 -18.67
C GLU A 215 -1.51 46.20 -17.14
N SER A 216 -0.52 45.62 -16.46
CA SER A 216 0.06 45.87 -15.12
C SER A 216 -0.46 46.94 -14.13
N ASP A 217 -0.33 46.59 -12.85
CA ASP A 217 -0.10 47.46 -11.66
C ASP A 217 -1.08 48.61 -11.35
N ASN A 218 -1.69 48.55 -10.16
CA ASN A 218 -1.16 49.36 -9.06
C ASN A 218 -1.57 48.84 -7.67
N ASP A 219 -0.71 49.16 -6.70
CA ASP A 219 -1.00 49.13 -5.27
C ASP A 219 -2.26 49.94 -4.92
N MET A 220 -3.22 49.30 -4.25
CA MET A 220 -4.04 49.91 -3.19
C MET A 220 -4.49 48.83 -2.21
N GLY A 221 -3.68 48.57 -1.18
CA GLY A 221 -4.05 47.65 -0.11
C GLY A 221 -5.21 48.16 0.76
N PHE A 222 -6.09 47.26 1.18
CA PHE A 222 -6.96 47.48 2.34
C PHE A 222 -7.09 46.21 3.18
N SER A 223 -6.33 46.15 4.28
CA SER A 223 -6.54 45.16 5.34
C SER A 223 -7.92 45.39 5.95
N LEU A 224 -8.81 44.40 5.84
CA LEU A 224 -10.20 44.53 6.25
C LEU A 224 -10.62 43.28 7.03
N PHE A 225 -10.91 43.48 8.32
CA PHE A 225 -11.17 42.46 9.37
C PHE A 225 -9.92 41.72 9.89
N ASP A 226 -9.38 42.32 10.97
CA ASP A 226 -9.33 41.72 12.32
C ASP A 226 -10.30 40.54 12.54
#